data_AF-A0A955RWA4-F1
#
_entry.id   AF-A0A955RWA4-F1
#
_cell.length_a   1.000
_cell.length_b   1.000
_cell.length_c   1.000
_cell.angle_alpha   90.00
_cell.angle_beta   90.00
_cell.angle_gamma   90.00
#
_symmetry.space_group_name_H-M   'P 1'
#
loop_
_entity.id
_entity.type
_entity.pdbx_description
1 polymer ?
#
loop_
_entity_poly.entity_id
_entity_poly.type
_entity_poly.pdbx_seq_one_letter_code
_entity_poly.pdbx_strand_id
1 'polypeptide(L)'
;MKLTKSQALADENGKLINGKWELNKKHQLIYRTSGRSKEELTITGTILDAGPGSLTAEITQKRSESRKAGRIIRLKGQWRLDPGNRMRFEIDRTQTSSDLLRFKNTWTVNRDHEVVYTYLEEQLKTKRNITRTLTFKGHWDIGEANQLTYYLQRNDRSYFRVRGAFQTGSLLAKKGEIRYQFGIEAEQKVRSRKIILFGKWKYSKRYGLHFEMQYRDGRRKQIRFGGRYNFDSKNRIEVNLLSTSGAKLGAELILTRTFLKTDGEAFIRLFRSEANRGIEGGVNFKW
;
A
#
# COMPACT_ATOMS: atom_id res chain seq x y z
N MET A 1 -9.86 32.21 0.69
CA MET A 1 -9.23 31.47 -0.43
C MET A 1 -10.07 30.29 -0.85
N LYS A 2 -10.21 30.05 -2.16
CA LYS A 2 -10.91 28.87 -2.71
C LYS A 2 -9.90 27.96 -3.39
N LEU A 3 -10.06 26.64 -3.24
CA LEU A 3 -9.30 25.67 -4.03
C LEU A 3 -9.92 25.60 -5.43
N THR A 4 -9.11 25.79 -6.46
CA THR A 4 -9.57 25.73 -7.85
C THR A 4 -9.64 24.28 -8.34
N LYS A 5 -10.23 24.07 -9.53
CA LYS A 5 -10.20 22.75 -10.19
C LYS A 5 -8.76 22.24 -10.41
N SER A 6 -7.81 23.16 -10.62
CA SER A 6 -6.38 22.89 -10.83
C SER A 6 -5.60 22.62 -9.54
N GLN A 7 -6.26 22.48 -8.39
CA GLN A 7 -5.64 22.28 -7.07
C GLN A 7 -4.72 23.45 -6.63
N ALA A 8 -4.86 24.61 -7.28
CA ALA A 8 -4.25 25.86 -6.87
C ALA A 8 -5.18 26.61 -5.91
N LEU A 9 -4.61 27.51 -5.12
CA LEU A 9 -5.40 28.41 -4.30
C LEU A 9 -5.68 29.70 -5.07
N ALA A 10 -6.92 30.17 -4.98
CA ALA A 10 -7.30 31.50 -5.42
C ALA A 10 -7.63 32.38 -4.20
N ASP A 11 -7.31 33.68 -4.30
CA ASP A 11 -7.72 34.67 -3.32
C ASP A 11 -9.25 34.94 -3.39
N GLU A 12 -9.72 35.99 -2.73
CA GLU A 12 -11.16 36.33 -2.75
C GLU A 12 -11.63 36.88 -4.09
N ASN A 13 -10.71 37.47 -4.86
CA ASN A 13 -10.96 38.05 -6.17
C ASN A 13 -10.83 37.01 -7.29
N GLY A 14 -10.54 35.74 -6.94
CA GLY A 14 -10.35 34.66 -7.90
C GLY A 14 -8.95 34.64 -8.54
N LYS A 15 -8.02 35.49 -8.11
CA LYS A 15 -6.65 35.49 -8.62
C LYS A 15 -5.91 34.25 -8.12
N LEU A 16 -5.32 33.50 -9.04
CA LEU A 16 -4.51 32.33 -8.73
C LEU A 16 -3.25 32.72 -7.95
N ILE A 17 -3.00 32.02 -6.86
CA ILE A 17 -1.82 32.14 -6.03
C ILE A 17 -0.87 31.02 -6.43
N ASN A 18 0.23 31.35 -7.10
CA ASN A 18 1.24 30.37 -7.45
C ASN A 18 2.00 29.90 -6.20
N GLY A 19 2.02 28.59 -6.00
CA GLY A 19 2.69 27.99 -4.86
C GLY A 19 2.81 26.49 -4.99
N LYS A 20 3.29 25.85 -3.92
CA LYS A 20 3.60 24.43 -3.87
C LYS A 20 3.07 23.84 -2.56
N TRP A 21 2.40 22.69 -2.68
CA TRP A 21 1.99 21.87 -1.56
C TRP A 21 3.16 21.02 -1.07
N GLU A 22 3.39 21.03 0.24
CA GLU A 22 4.43 20.26 0.91
C GLU A 22 3.90 19.69 2.24
N LEU A 23 4.52 18.62 2.72
CA LEU A 23 4.31 18.13 4.09
C LEU A 23 5.53 18.47 4.94
N ASN A 24 5.31 19.11 6.09
CA ASN A 24 6.38 19.37 7.04
C ASN A 24 6.68 18.15 7.92
N LYS A 25 7.64 18.29 8.85
CA LYS A 25 8.03 17.22 9.77
C LYS A 25 6.93 16.84 10.78
N LYS A 26 5.93 17.70 10.98
CA LYS A 26 4.77 17.50 11.87
C LYS A 26 3.54 17.00 11.11
N HIS A 27 3.71 16.56 9.86
CA HIS A 27 2.63 16.09 8.97
C HIS A 27 1.54 17.13 8.71
N GLN A 28 1.89 18.41 8.84
CA GLN A 28 1.00 19.49 8.45
C GLN A 28 1.18 19.77 6.96
N LEU A 29 0.05 19.94 6.29
CA LEU A 29 0.00 20.36 4.90
C LEU A 29 0.35 21.85 4.82
N ILE A 30 1.38 22.18 4.06
CA ILE A 30 1.83 23.54 3.82
C ILE A 30 1.61 23.91 2.36
N TYR A 31 1.00 25.05 2.10
CA TYR A 31 1.10 25.71 0.79
C TYR A 31 2.12 26.85 0.90
N ARG A 32 3.22 26.77 0.14
CA ARG A 32 4.24 27.81 0.08
C ARG A 32 4.14 28.56 -1.24
N THR A 33 3.93 29.86 -1.20
CA THR A 33 3.84 30.71 -2.40
C THR A 33 5.21 31.04 -2.97
N SER A 34 5.35 31.05 -4.29
CA SER A 34 6.57 31.48 -4.97
C SER A 34 6.46 32.96 -5.35
N GLY A 35 6.99 33.85 -4.51
CA GLY A 35 6.98 35.30 -4.77
C GLY A 35 8.26 35.98 -4.26
N ARG A 36 8.67 37.09 -4.89
CA ARG A 36 9.86 37.88 -4.52
C ARG A 36 9.66 38.72 -3.24
N SER A 37 8.40 38.96 -2.84
CA SER A 37 8.10 39.66 -1.59
C SER A 37 8.28 38.71 -0.41
N LYS A 38 8.94 39.19 0.67
CA LYS A 38 9.23 38.45 1.92
C LYS A 38 8.00 37.89 2.66
N GLU A 39 6.79 38.18 2.21
CA GLU A 39 5.57 37.64 2.79
C GLU A 39 5.28 36.24 2.23
N GLU A 40 5.97 35.23 2.78
CA GLU A 40 5.61 33.83 2.57
C GLU A 40 4.23 33.58 3.18
N LEU A 41 3.19 33.52 2.35
CA LEU A 41 1.90 33.03 2.79
C LEU A 41 2.04 31.52 3.06
N THR A 42 2.16 31.17 4.33
CA THR A 42 2.17 29.78 4.80
C THR A 42 0.75 29.41 5.23
N ILE A 43 0.06 28.60 4.43
CA ILE A 43 -1.20 28.00 4.84
C ILE A 43 -0.89 26.65 5.44
N THR A 44 -1.21 26.50 6.72
CA THR A 44 -1.03 25.25 7.45
C THR A 44 -2.37 24.55 7.57
N GLY A 45 -2.38 23.24 7.29
CA GLY A 45 -3.56 22.41 7.49
C GLY A 45 -3.25 21.07 8.18
N THR A 46 -4.26 20.56 8.87
CA THR A 46 -4.26 19.22 9.47
C THR A 46 -4.91 18.24 8.51
N ILE A 47 -4.26 17.10 8.28
CA ILE A 47 -4.82 16.02 7.47
C ILE A 47 -6.00 15.41 8.23
N LEU A 48 -7.15 15.33 7.57
CA LEU A 48 -8.38 14.75 8.13
C LEU A 48 -8.61 13.32 7.63
N ASP A 49 -8.41 13.09 6.34
CA ASP A 49 -8.74 11.82 5.70
C ASP A 49 -7.89 11.58 4.43
N ALA A 50 -7.72 10.31 4.07
CA ALA A 50 -7.01 9.86 2.88
C ALA A 50 -7.83 8.81 2.15
N GLY A 51 -8.36 9.18 0.98
CA GLY A 51 -9.21 8.32 0.17
C GLY A 51 -8.54 7.90 -1.14
N PRO A 52 -9.19 6.99 -1.91
CA PRO A 52 -8.82 6.72 -3.29
C PRO A 52 -8.72 8.04 -4.07
N GLY A 53 -7.57 8.27 -4.70
CA GLY A 53 -7.26 9.47 -5.48
C GLY A 53 -7.38 10.83 -4.76
N SER A 54 -7.42 10.88 -3.42
CA SER A 54 -7.58 12.15 -2.71
C SER A 54 -6.99 12.22 -1.31
N LEU A 55 -6.67 13.45 -0.90
CA LEU A 55 -6.23 13.81 0.45
C LEU A 55 -7.08 14.98 0.95
N THR A 56 -7.76 14.79 2.08
CA THR A 56 -8.61 15.82 2.69
C THR A 56 -7.89 16.45 3.88
N ALA A 57 -7.87 17.78 3.95
CA ALA A 57 -7.23 18.51 5.03
C ALA A 57 -8.08 19.72 5.46
N GLU A 58 -8.03 20.05 6.74
CA GLU A 58 -8.53 21.31 7.26
C GLU A 58 -7.40 22.34 7.25
N ILE A 59 -7.54 23.39 6.46
CA ILE A 59 -6.60 24.51 6.42
C ILE A 59 -7.12 25.65 7.29
N THR A 60 -6.23 26.26 8.06
CA THR A 60 -6.53 27.48 8.82
C THR A 60 -5.77 28.65 8.21
N GLN A 61 -6.50 29.71 7.85
CA GLN A 61 -5.89 30.97 7.42
C GLN A 61 -5.85 31.94 8.60
N LYS A 62 -4.66 32.49 8.91
CA LYS A 62 -4.55 33.62 9.84
C LYS A 62 -4.81 34.89 9.03
N ARG A 63 -5.95 35.56 9.23
CA ARG A 63 -6.34 36.81 8.52
C ARG A 63 -6.00 38.09 9.28
N SER A 64 -5.94 38.02 10.60
CA SER A 64 -5.59 39.08 11.55
C SER A 64 -5.57 38.45 12.95
N GLU A 65 -5.22 39.20 14.00
CA GLU A 65 -5.09 38.66 15.36
C GLU A 65 -6.36 37.98 15.92
N SER A 66 -7.56 38.30 15.42
CA SER A 66 -8.82 37.93 16.10
C SER A 66 -9.73 36.92 15.37
N ARG A 67 -9.52 36.57 14.09
CA ARG A 67 -10.39 35.59 13.40
C ARG A 67 -9.60 34.51 12.64
N LYS A 68 -9.74 33.27 13.12
CA LYS A 68 -9.34 32.05 12.42
C LYS A 68 -10.58 31.46 11.74
N ALA A 69 -10.58 31.42 10.41
CA ALA A 69 -11.57 30.66 9.66
C ALA A 69 -10.92 29.35 9.15
N GLY A 70 -11.42 28.22 9.62
CA GLY A 70 -11.06 26.90 9.11
C GLY A 70 -11.81 26.62 7.80
N ARG A 71 -11.16 25.96 6.85
CA ARG A 71 -11.79 25.45 5.63
C ARG A 71 -11.30 24.03 5.35
N ILE A 72 -12.22 23.15 4.98
CA ILE A 72 -11.85 21.82 4.50
C ILE A 72 -11.55 21.90 3.01
N ILE A 73 -10.39 21.39 2.62
CA ILE A 73 -9.98 21.22 1.23
C ILE A 73 -9.78 19.74 0.92
N ARG A 74 -10.01 19.38 -0.34
CA ARG A 74 -9.76 18.02 -0.85
C ARG A 74 -8.83 18.11 -2.06
N LEU A 75 -7.59 17.69 -1.87
CA LEU A 75 -6.60 17.59 -2.91
C LEU A 75 -6.85 16.33 -3.74
N LYS A 76 -6.89 16.45 -5.06
CA LYS A 76 -6.95 15.32 -6.01
C LYS A 76 -5.55 14.90 -6.41
N GLY A 77 -5.35 13.60 -6.60
CA GLY A 77 -4.03 13.07 -6.90
C GLY A 77 -3.99 11.55 -6.89
N GLN A 78 -2.80 10.98 -6.73
CA GLN A 78 -2.57 9.54 -6.73
C GLN A 78 -1.71 9.11 -5.56
N TRP A 79 -2.12 8.02 -4.90
CA TRP A 79 -1.29 7.38 -3.88
C TRP A 79 -0.32 6.37 -4.49
N ARG A 80 0.92 6.43 -4.03
CA ARG A 80 2.03 5.58 -4.47
C ARG A 80 2.93 5.20 -3.30
N LEU A 81 3.72 4.16 -3.50
CA LEU A 81 4.98 3.98 -2.77
C LEU A 81 6.13 4.50 -3.62
N ASP A 82 7.17 4.99 -2.97
CA ASP A 82 8.47 5.27 -3.60
C ASP A 82 9.38 4.01 -3.59
N PRO A 83 10.59 4.07 -4.18
CA PRO A 83 11.53 2.96 -4.16
C PRO A 83 11.89 2.41 -2.77
N GLY A 84 11.84 3.26 -1.73
CA GLY A 84 12.09 2.90 -0.33
C GLY A 84 10.82 2.47 0.43
N ASN A 85 9.74 2.15 -0.30
CA ASN A 85 8.43 1.78 0.23
C ASN A 85 7.79 2.86 1.15
N ARG A 86 8.14 4.13 0.98
CA ARG A 86 7.48 5.25 1.68
C ARG A 86 6.23 5.68 0.93
N MET A 87 5.19 6.03 1.68
CA MET A 87 3.98 6.58 1.10
C MET A 87 4.23 7.97 0.50
N ARG A 88 3.64 8.19 -0.67
CA ARG A 88 3.60 9.50 -1.32
C ARG A 88 2.26 9.74 -1.98
N PHE A 89 1.87 11.01 -2.02
CA PHE A 89 0.69 11.48 -2.73
C PHE A 89 1.13 12.49 -3.79
N GLU A 90 0.88 12.15 -5.05
CA GLU A 90 1.17 12.98 -6.23
C GLU A 90 -0.08 13.80 -6.55
N ILE A 91 -0.04 15.11 -6.33
CA ILE A 91 -1.19 15.99 -6.53
C ILE A 91 -1.32 16.30 -8.01
N ASP A 92 -2.53 16.09 -8.55
CA ASP A 92 -2.84 16.38 -9.94
C ASP A 92 -2.92 17.90 -10.15
N ARG A 93 -2.00 18.45 -10.95
CA ARG A 93 -1.99 19.86 -11.35
C ARG A 93 -2.17 19.98 -12.85
N THR A 94 -2.93 20.96 -13.30
CA THR A 94 -3.23 21.14 -14.73
C THR A 94 -2.16 21.95 -15.47
N GLN A 95 -1.40 22.80 -14.78
CA GLN A 95 -0.52 23.81 -15.39
C GLN A 95 0.95 23.71 -14.98
N THR A 96 1.28 22.92 -13.96
CA THR A 96 2.65 22.77 -13.45
C THR A 96 2.94 21.31 -13.16
N SER A 97 4.21 20.97 -12.92
CA SER A 97 4.58 19.65 -12.44
C SER A 97 3.80 19.32 -11.16
N SER A 98 3.39 18.05 -11.04
CA SER A 98 2.64 17.56 -9.88
C SER A 98 3.41 17.83 -8.60
N ASP A 99 2.73 18.35 -7.57
CA ASP A 99 3.32 18.44 -6.24
C ASP A 99 3.40 17.05 -5.61
N LEU A 100 4.47 16.82 -4.85
CA LEU A 100 4.71 15.53 -4.22
C LEU A 100 4.73 15.65 -2.70
N LEU A 101 3.71 15.09 -2.05
CA LEU A 101 3.65 14.97 -0.60
C LEU A 101 4.30 13.66 -0.16
N ARG A 102 5.40 13.73 0.61
CA ARG A 102 6.11 12.56 1.13
C ARG A 102 5.77 12.32 2.59
N PHE A 103 5.27 11.12 2.88
CA PHE A 103 4.90 10.69 4.22
C PHE A 103 6.07 9.94 4.85
N LYS A 104 6.74 10.57 5.82
CA LYS A 104 8.06 10.11 6.31
C LYS A 104 8.00 8.92 7.29
N ASN A 105 6.88 8.73 7.97
CA ASN A 105 6.72 7.64 8.92
C ASN A 105 6.47 6.30 8.23
N THR A 106 6.54 5.23 9.02
CA THR A 106 6.24 3.88 8.56
C THR A 106 4.73 3.65 8.51
N TRP A 107 4.31 2.80 7.58
CA TRP A 107 2.97 2.22 7.55
C TRP A 107 3.01 0.73 7.92
N THR A 108 1.87 0.19 8.31
CA THR A 108 1.66 -1.21 8.68
C THR A 108 0.42 -1.77 8.00
N VAL A 109 0.17 -3.07 8.14
CA VAL A 109 -1.07 -3.72 7.73
C VAL A 109 -1.79 -4.18 8.99
N ASN A 110 -3.05 -3.78 9.15
CA ASN A 110 -3.85 -4.19 10.30
C ASN A 110 -4.46 -5.60 10.10
N ARG A 111 -5.25 -6.07 11.07
CA ARG A 111 -5.91 -7.38 11.02
C ARG A 111 -6.99 -7.48 9.93
N ASP A 112 -7.54 -6.36 9.50
CA ASP A 112 -8.53 -6.25 8.42
C ASP A 112 -7.89 -6.16 7.03
N HIS A 113 -6.57 -6.38 6.95
CA HIS A 113 -5.75 -6.26 5.74
C HIS A 113 -5.71 -4.85 5.15
N GLU A 114 -5.98 -3.82 5.95
CA GLU A 114 -5.90 -2.43 5.52
C GLU A 114 -4.52 -1.86 5.77
N VAL A 115 -4.09 -0.96 4.89
CA VAL A 115 -2.84 -0.22 5.06
C VAL A 115 -3.09 0.93 6.03
N VAL A 116 -2.30 1.00 7.11
CA VAL A 116 -2.43 2.00 8.17
C VAL A 116 -1.14 2.82 8.25
N TYR A 117 -1.27 4.13 8.11
CA TYR A 117 -0.19 5.08 8.31
C TYR A 117 -0.34 5.78 9.65
N THR A 118 0.68 5.73 10.50
CA THR A 118 0.64 6.32 11.84
C THR A 118 1.64 7.46 11.98
N TYR A 119 1.20 8.59 12.52
CA TYR A 119 2.05 9.75 12.79
C TYR A 119 1.69 10.43 14.10
N LEU A 120 2.65 11.20 14.63
CA LEU A 120 2.46 12.03 15.81
C LEU A 120 2.12 13.44 15.35
N GLU A 121 0.99 13.96 15.83
CA GLU A 121 0.59 15.35 15.66
C GLU A 121 0.76 16.06 17.00
N GLU A 122 1.47 17.19 17.01
CA GLU A 122 1.58 18.02 18.21
C GLU A 122 0.38 18.96 18.30
N GLN A 123 -0.42 18.83 19.36
CA GLN A 123 -1.52 19.74 19.62
C GLN A 123 -0.99 21.10 20.09
N LEU A 124 -1.22 22.15 19.31
CA LEU A 124 -0.68 23.50 19.59
C LEU A 124 -1.11 24.06 20.96
N LYS A 125 -2.33 23.79 21.42
CA LYS A 125 -2.85 24.32 22.70
C LYS A 125 -2.22 23.64 23.92
N THR A 126 -2.04 22.33 23.86
CA THR A 126 -1.61 21.51 25.01
C THR A 126 -0.14 21.10 24.94
N LYS A 127 0.51 21.30 23.78
CA LYS A 127 1.84 20.77 23.42
C LYS A 127 1.97 19.26 23.60
N ARG A 128 0.85 18.54 23.62
CA ARG A 128 0.83 17.07 23.72
C ARG A 128 0.88 16.45 22.33
N ASN A 129 1.68 15.41 22.18
CA ASN A 129 1.67 14.58 20.98
C ASN A 129 0.47 13.65 21.03
N ILE A 130 -0.35 13.69 19.98
CA ILE A 130 -1.44 12.74 19.76
C ILE A 130 -1.07 11.83 18.59
N THR A 131 -1.36 10.55 18.74
CA THR A 131 -1.20 9.58 17.65
C THR A 131 -2.38 9.69 16.69
N ARG A 132 -2.09 9.95 15.42
CA ARG A 132 -3.06 9.98 14.32
C ARG A 132 -2.82 8.81 13.37
N THR A 133 -3.89 8.33 12.76
CA THR A 133 -3.83 7.25 11.79
C THR A 133 -4.59 7.60 10.52
N LEU A 134 -4.00 7.33 9.35
CA LEU A 134 -4.71 7.29 8.07
C LEU A 134 -4.89 5.82 7.69
N THR A 135 -6.13 5.40 7.53
CA THR A 135 -6.47 4.02 7.18
C THR A 135 -6.96 3.97 5.74
N PHE A 136 -6.20 3.28 4.90
CA PHE A 136 -6.53 3.13 3.49
C PHE A 136 -7.33 1.85 3.28
N LYS A 137 -8.60 2.00 2.92
CA LYS A 137 -9.44 0.87 2.49
C LYS A 137 -9.05 0.44 1.08
N GLY A 138 -9.06 -0.86 0.83
CA GLY A 138 -8.55 -1.41 -0.42
C GLY A 138 -8.51 -2.93 -0.40
N HIS A 139 -7.69 -3.51 -1.27
CA HIS A 139 -7.42 -4.94 -1.29
C HIS A 139 -6.03 -5.26 -1.79
N TRP A 140 -5.51 -6.39 -1.33
CA TRP A 140 -4.23 -6.94 -1.77
C TRP A 140 -4.43 -7.81 -3.00
N ASP A 141 -3.46 -7.74 -3.90
CA ASP A 141 -3.30 -8.64 -5.03
C ASP A 141 -1.82 -8.91 -5.25
N ILE A 142 -1.51 -10.01 -5.94
CA ILE A 142 -0.14 -10.33 -6.37
C ILE A 142 -0.08 -10.06 -7.86
N GLY A 143 0.59 -8.97 -8.22
CA GLY A 143 0.81 -8.58 -9.60
C GLY A 143 1.96 -9.34 -10.25
N GLU A 144 2.33 -8.89 -11.44
CA GLU A 144 3.48 -9.41 -12.19
C GLU A 144 4.78 -9.28 -11.40
N ALA A 145 5.74 -10.17 -11.70
CA ALA A 145 7.04 -10.24 -11.02
C ALA A 145 6.95 -10.36 -9.49
N ASN A 146 5.89 -11.00 -8.97
CA ASN A 146 5.70 -11.30 -7.54
C ASN A 146 5.50 -10.09 -6.65
N GLN A 147 5.06 -8.98 -7.24
CA GLN A 147 4.92 -7.74 -6.51
C GLN A 147 3.57 -7.69 -5.80
N LEU A 148 3.62 -7.71 -4.47
CA LEU A 148 2.45 -7.50 -3.64
C LEU A 148 1.95 -6.05 -3.82
N THR A 149 0.73 -5.89 -4.31
CA THR A 149 0.14 -4.58 -4.61
C THR A 149 -1.15 -4.39 -3.83
N TYR A 150 -1.27 -3.25 -3.15
CA TYR A 150 -2.51 -2.84 -2.49
C TYR A 150 -3.27 -1.85 -3.36
N TYR A 151 -4.44 -2.22 -3.83
CA TYR A 151 -5.32 -1.37 -4.63
C TYR A 151 -6.36 -0.69 -3.74
N LEU A 152 -6.38 0.65 -3.72
CA LEU A 152 -7.32 1.42 -2.92
C LEU A 152 -8.76 1.29 -3.48
N GLN A 153 -8.90 1.23 -4.81
CA GLN A 153 -10.19 1.02 -5.49
C GLN A 153 -9.99 0.35 -6.86
N ARG A 154 -11.03 -0.36 -7.35
CA ARG A 154 -10.96 -1.28 -8.52
C ARG A 154 -10.55 -0.61 -9.85
N ASN A 155 -10.70 0.70 -10.01
CA ASN A 155 -10.37 1.45 -11.22
C ASN A 155 -9.57 2.73 -10.92
N ASP A 156 -9.01 2.83 -9.72
CA ASP A 156 -8.20 3.98 -9.31
C ASP A 156 -6.77 3.76 -9.80
N ARG A 157 -6.13 4.86 -10.22
CA ARG A 157 -4.71 4.86 -10.51
C ARG A 157 -3.90 4.66 -9.24
N SER A 158 -4.42 4.96 -8.05
CA SER A 158 -3.74 4.85 -6.76
C SER A 158 -3.58 3.40 -6.29
N TYR A 159 -2.33 3.02 -6.00
CA TYR A 159 -2.00 1.72 -5.46
C TYR A 159 -0.67 1.79 -4.70
N PHE A 160 -0.50 0.91 -3.71
CA PHE A 160 0.77 0.70 -3.03
C PHE A 160 1.43 -0.58 -3.54
N ARG A 161 2.36 -0.43 -4.48
CA ARG A 161 3.16 -1.54 -5.00
C ARG A 161 4.39 -1.73 -4.12
N VAL A 162 4.39 -2.81 -3.35
CA VAL A 162 5.40 -3.08 -2.33
C VAL A 162 6.59 -3.80 -2.95
N ARG A 163 7.76 -3.17 -2.92
CA ARG A 163 9.02 -3.80 -3.35
C ARG A 163 9.57 -4.65 -2.21
N GLY A 164 9.60 -5.96 -2.41
CA GLY A 164 10.04 -6.91 -1.40
C GLY A 164 10.11 -8.31 -1.97
N ALA A 165 10.11 -9.29 -1.08
CA ALA A 165 10.05 -10.70 -1.42
C ALA A 165 9.21 -11.43 -0.38
N PHE A 166 8.64 -12.56 -0.74
CA PHE A 166 8.04 -13.45 0.24
C PHE A 166 9.11 -13.86 1.27
N GLN A 167 8.78 -13.76 2.57
CA GLN A 167 9.77 -13.98 3.64
C GLN A 167 10.31 -15.41 3.59
N THR A 168 9.45 -16.35 3.25
CA THR A 168 9.79 -17.75 3.14
C THR A 168 9.83 -18.12 1.66
N GLY A 169 10.88 -18.86 1.27
CA GLY A 169 11.02 -19.49 -0.05
C GLY A 169 9.88 -20.45 -0.40
N SER A 170 9.04 -20.75 0.58
CA SER A 170 7.77 -21.43 0.44
C SER A 170 6.65 -20.55 1.04
N LEU A 171 5.54 -20.34 0.32
CA LEU A 171 4.28 -19.90 0.93
C LEU A 171 3.78 -21.06 1.82
N LEU A 172 4.36 -21.21 3.01
CA LEU A 172 3.96 -22.25 3.95
C LEU A 172 2.47 -22.09 4.23
N ALA A 173 1.65 -22.93 3.60
CA ALA A 173 0.21 -22.98 3.83
C ALA A 173 -0.14 -23.34 5.29
N LYS A 174 0.87 -23.65 6.11
CA LYS A 174 0.75 -23.79 7.56
C LYS A 174 0.25 -22.47 8.13
N LYS A 175 -1.05 -22.45 8.44
CA LYS A 175 -1.79 -21.48 9.27
C LYS A 175 -2.57 -20.37 8.55
N GLY A 176 -2.93 -20.52 7.28
CA GLY A 176 -3.86 -19.56 6.65
C GLY A 176 -3.28 -18.15 6.57
N GLU A 177 -1.96 -18.05 6.39
CA GLU A 177 -1.25 -16.78 6.28
C GLU A 177 -0.40 -16.73 5.00
N ILE A 178 -0.23 -15.52 4.46
CA ILE A 178 0.79 -15.16 3.48
C ILE A 178 1.71 -14.12 4.14
N ARG A 179 3.02 -14.39 4.18
CA ARG A 179 4.03 -13.50 4.79
C ARG A 179 4.95 -12.91 3.73
N TYR A 180 4.96 -11.60 3.63
CA TYR A 180 5.77 -10.84 2.68
C TYR A 180 6.72 -9.90 3.41
N GLN A 181 8.03 -10.02 3.16
CA GLN A 181 9.07 -9.20 3.77
C GLN A 181 9.52 -8.10 2.81
N PHE A 182 9.69 -6.90 3.34
CA PHE A 182 10.09 -5.74 2.55
C PHE A 182 10.90 -4.78 3.42
N GLY A 183 11.83 -4.05 2.80
CA GLY A 183 12.52 -2.95 3.47
C GLY A 183 11.70 -1.68 3.40
N ILE A 184 11.52 -0.98 4.52
CA ILE A 184 11.02 0.41 4.51
C ILE A 184 12.17 1.32 4.90
N GLU A 185 12.46 2.30 4.04
CA GLU A 185 13.35 3.40 4.38
C GLU A 185 12.57 4.44 5.19
N ALA A 186 12.90 4.59 6.47
CA ALA A 186 12.40 5.68 7.30
C ALA A 186 13.60 6.42 7.88
N GLU A 187 13.63 7.76 7.74
CA GLU A 187 14.69 8.60 8.33
C GLU A 187 16.12 8.12 7.99
N GLN A 188 16.33 7.72 6.72
CA GLN A 188 17.62 7.20 6.22
C GLN A 188 18.08 5.87 6.85
N LYS A 189 17.22 5.17 7.61
CA LYS A 189 17.46 3.82 8.11
C LYS A 189 16.55 2.83 7.40
N VAL A 190 17.13 1.78 6.82
CA VAL A 190 16.37 0.66 6.26
C VAL A 190 15.93 -0.25 7.40
N ARG A 191 14.62 -0.42 7.58
CA ARG A 191 14.07 -1.41 8.52
C ARG A 191 13.31 -2.47 7.75
N SER A 192 13.68 -3.73 7.97
CA SER A 192 12.90 -4.86 7.46
C SER A 192 11.54 -4.92 8.16
N ARG A 193 10.48 -5.03 7.39
CA ARG A 193 9.09 -5.14 7.85
C ARG A 193 8.42 -6.33 7.17
N LYS A 194 7.31 -6.77 7.76
CA LYS A 194 6.52 -7.90 7.28
C LYS A 194 5.08 -7.47 7.09
N ILE A 195 4.51 -7.82 5.94
CA ILE A 195 3.07 -7.85 5.71
C ILE A 195 2.64 -9.29 5.97
N ILE A 196 1.64 -9.45 6.82
CA ILE A 196 1.01 -10.75 7.09
C ILE A 196 -0.44 -10.62 6.65
N LEU A 197 -0.82 -11.37 5.61
CA LEU A 197 -2.20 -11.48 5.15
C LEU A 197 -2.77 -12.77 5.71
N PHE A 198 -3.93 -12.68 6.34
CA PHE A 198 -4.63 -13.83 6.92
C PHE A 198 -5.78 -14.24 6.01
N GLY A 199 -6.13 -15.51 6.00
CA GLY A 199 -7.11 -16.04 5.07
C GLY A 199 -7.21 -17.55 5.09
N LYS A 200 -7.90 -18.08 4.10
CA LYS A 200 -8.13 -19.52 3.94
C LYS A 200 -7.59 -19.98 2.60
N TRP A 201 -6.72 -20.98 2.64
CA TRP A 201 -6.34 -21.73 1.46
C TRP A 201 -7.52 -22.57 1.02
N LYS A 202 -7.87 -22.48 -0.26
CA LYS A 202 -8.99 -23.20 -0.86
C LYS A 202 -8.57 -23.78 -2.20
N TYR A 203 -9.13 -24.93 -2.53
CA TYR A 203 -8.96 -25.58 -3.82
C TYR A 203 -10.30 -25.62 -4.56
N SER A 204 -10.28 -25.40 -5.88
CA SER A 204 -11.46 -25.59 -6.72
C SER A 204 -11.07 -26.10 -8.10
N LYS A 205 -11.95 -26.87 -8.75
CA LYS A 205 -11.73 -27.36 -10.12
C LYS A 205 -11.52 -26.23 -11.14
N ARG A 206 -12.18 -25.08 -10.94
CA ARG A 206 -12.14 -23.94 -11.87
C ARG A 206 -10.90 -23.05 -11.70
N TYR A 207 -10.44 -22.85 -10.47
CA TYR A 207 -9.41 -21.85 -10.16
C TYR A 207 -8.11 -22.46 -9.64
N GLY A 208 -8.05 -23.78 -9.43
CA GLY A 208 -6.95 -24.43 -8.74
C GLY A 208 -6.88 -23.96 -7.28
N LEU A 209 -5.65 -23.79 -6.79
CA LEU A 209 -5.39 -23.26 -5.46
C LEU A 209 -5.65 -21.74 -5.43
N HIS A 210 -6.26 -21.25 -4.36
CA HIS A 210 -6.40 -19.82 -4.13
C HIS A 210 -6.40 -19.53 -2.63
N PHE A 211 -5.98 -18.32 -2.29
CA PHE A 211 -6.03 -17.80 -0.93
C PHE A 211 -7.14 -16.77 -0.82
N GLU A 212 -8.17 -17.09 -0.04
CA GLU A 212 -9.31 -16.22 0.19
C GLU A 212 -9.11 -15.40 1.47
N MET A 213 -9.13 -14.09 1.32
CA MET A 213 -9.09 -13.11 2.41
C MET A 213 -10.48 -12.51 2.59
N GLN A 214 -10.90 -12.33 3.84
CA GLN A 214 -12.12 -11.61 4.18
C GLN A 214 -11.75 -10.25 4.75
N TYR A 215 -12.38 -9.20 4.22
CA TYR A 215 -12.19 -7.82 4.67
C TYR A 215 -13.28 -7.43 5.66
N ARG A 216 -13.04 -6.34 6.41
CA ARG A 216 -13.96 -5.83 7.43
C ARG A 216 -15.38 -5.57 6.94
N ASP A 217 -15.53 -5.12 5.70
CA ASP A 217 -16.82 -4.84 5.07
C ASP A 217 -17.51 -6.10 4.49
N GLY A 218 -17.02 -7.29 4.84
CA GLY A 218 -17.55 -8.56 4.38
C GLY A 218 -17.12 -8.93 2.95
N ARG A 219 -16.45 -8.03 2.21
CA ARG A 219 -15.90 -8.37 0.90
C ARG A 219 -14.89 -9.50 1.04
N ARG A 220 -14.93 -10.43 0.09
CA ARG A 220 -13.92 -11.48 -0.04
C ARG A 220 -13.09 -11.22 -1.28
N LYS A 221 -11.78 -11.32 -1.15
CA LYS A 221 -10.86 -11.30 -2.29
C LYS A 221 -10.04 -12.57 -2.31
N GLN A 222 -9.80 -13.04 -3.52
CA GLN A 222 -9.05 -14.26 -3.74
C GLN A 222 -7.78 -13.88 -4.47
N ILE A 223 -6.64 -14.23 -3.88
CA ILE A 223 -5.38 -14.29 -4.60
C ILE A 223 -5.37 -15.66 -5.26
N ARG A 224 -5.45 -15.66 -6.58
CA ARG A 224 -5.49 -16.90 -7.36
C ARG A 224 -4.08 -17.35 -7.67
N PHE A 225 -3.91 -18.64 -7.59
CA PHE A 225 -2.66 -19.29 -7.92
C PHE A 225 -2.96 -20.24 -9.05
N GLY A 226 -2.62 -19.81 -10.27
CA GLY A 226 -2.62 -20.73 -11.41
C GLY A 226 -1.73 -21.94 -11.12
N GLY A 227 -1.95 -23.01 -11.87
CA GLY A 227 -1.16 -24.23 -11.80
C GLY A 227 -1.22 -24.96 -13.13
N ARG A 228 -0.10 -25.54 -13.55
CA ARG A 228 -0.10 -26.55 -14.61
C ARG A 228 0.23 -27.87 -13.96
N TYR A 229 -0.75 -28.78 -13.96
CA TYR A 229 -0.58 -30.11 -13.42
C TYR A 229 0.27 -30.94 -14.38
N ASN A 230 1.54 -31.10 -14.04
CA ASN A 230 2.35 -32.17 -14.63
C ASN A 230 2.31 -33.33 -13.63
N PHE A 231 1.65 -34.42 -14.01
CA PHE A 231 1.77 -35.68 -13.29
C PHE A 231 3.05 -36.35 -13.77
N ASP A 232 4.08 -36.36 -12.93
CA ASP A 232 5.24 -37.20 -13.18
C ASP A 232 4.94 -38.66 -12.80
N SER A 233 5.80 -39.59 -13.20
CA SER A 233 5.73 -41.01 -12.83
C SER A 233 5.81 -41.25 -11.30
N LYS A 234 6.11 -40.20 -10.52
CA LYS A 234 6.19 -40.22 -9.04
C LYS A 234 4.94 -39.60 -8.39
N ASN A 235 3.88 -39.31 -9.14
CA ASN A 235 2.64 -38.71 -8.66
C ASN A 235 2.83 -37.37 -7.92
N ARG A 236 3.79 -36.56 -8.35
CA ARG A 236 3.93 -35.17 -7.91
C ARG A 236 3.03 -34.28 -8.75
N ILE A 237 2.41 -33.30 -8.11
CA ILE A 237 1.62 -32.24 -8.73
C ILE A 237 2.41 -30.94 -8.55
N GLU A 238 3.08 -30.51 -9.59
CA GLU A 238 3.70 -29.19 -9.64
C GLU A 238 2.64 -28.13 -9.97
N VAL A 239 2.64 -27.01 -9.26
CA VAL A 239 1.68 -25.91 -9.38
C VAL A 239 2.49 -24.64 -9.48
N ASN A 240 2.78 -24.22 -10.70
CA ASN A 240 3.43 -22.93 -10.94
C ASN A 240 2.45 -21.81 -10.62
N LEU A 241 2.72 -21.03 -9.57
CA LEU A 241 1.94 -19.85 -9.18
C LEU A 241 1.89 -18.89 -10.39
N LEU A 242 0.70 -18.53 -10.84
CA LEU A 242 0.50 -17.60 -11.96
C LEU A 242 -0.14 -16.30 -11.47
N SER A 243 0.20 -15.18 -12.09
CA SER A 243 -0.47 -13.88 -11.91
C SER A 243 -1.91 -13.95 -12.43
N THR A 244 -2.70 -12.90 -12.17
CA THR A 244 -4.02 -12.73 -12.77
C THR A 244 -3.98 -12.66 -14.31
N SER A 245 -2.86 -12.23 -14.90
CA SER A 245 -2.58 -12.26 -16.34
C SER A 245 -2.06 -13.62 -16.85
N GLY A 246 -1.87 -14.61 -15.97
CA GLY A 246 -1.37 -15.95 -16.32
C GLY A 246 0.15 -16.07 -16.40
N ALA A 247 0.91 -15.03 -16.07
CA ALA A 247 2.37 -15.03 -16.06
C ALA A 247 2.91 -15.80 -14.84
N LYS A 248 3.99 -16.58 -15.01
CA LYS A 248 4.61 -17.32 -13.90
C LYS A 248 5.17 -16.36 -12.85
N LEU A 249 4.80 -16.59 -11.60
CA LEU A 249 5.24 -15.88 -10.42
C LEU A 249 6.53 -16.47 -9.82
N GLY A 250 7.35 -17.18 -10.62
CA GLY A 250 8.63 -17.74 -10.16
C GLY A 250 8.55 -18.61 -8.89
N ALA A 251 7.37 -19.15 -8.61
CA ALA A 251 7.04 -19.81 -7.37
C ALA A 251 6.24 -21.06 -7.73
N GLU A 252 6.64 -22.20 -7.22
CA GLU A 252 6.11 -23.50 -7.59
C GLU A 252 5.67 -24.23 -6.34
N LEU A 253 4.43 -24.69 -6.28
CA LEU A 253 3.93 -25.55 -5.22
C LEU A 253 3.91 -26.99 -5.72
N ILE A 254 4.64 -27.87 -5.05
CA ILE A 254 4.66 -29.30 -5.31
C ILE A 254 3.76 -29.98 -4.27
N LEU A 255 2.62 -30.50 -4.71
CA LEU A 255 1.71 -31.33 -3.92
C LEU A 255 1.98 -32.81 -4.23
N THR A 256 1.98 -33.67 -3.22
CA THR A 256 2.12 -35.13 -3.42
C THR A 256 0.75 -35.82 -3.34
N ARG A 257 0.56 -36.99 -3.95
CA ARG A 257 -0.73 -37.73 -3.92
C ARG A 257 -1.23 -38.06 -2.50
N THR A 258 -0.31 -38.19 -1.54
CA THR A 258 -0.60 -38.36 -0.11
C THR A 258 -1.37 -37.16 0.47
N PHE A 259 -1.18 -35.97 -0.11
CA PHE A 259 -1.92 -34.74 0.21
C PHE A 259 -3.41 -34.81 -0.09
N LEU A 260 -3.86 -35.72 -0.95
CA LEU A 260 -5.29 -35.85 -1.26
C LEU A 260 -5.98 -36.94 -0.43
N LYS A 261 -5.23 -37.76 0.33
CA LYS A 261 -5.77 -38.98 0.94
C LYS A 261 -5.86 -38.96 2.47
N THR A 262 -4.84 -38.51 3.20
CA THR A 262 -4.89 -38.51 4.69
C THR A 262 -3.87 -37.58 5.34
N ASP A 263 -2.59 -37.62 4.94
CA ASP A 263 -1.53 -36.80 5.53
C ASP A 263 -0.59 -36.30 4.41
N GLY A 264 -0.76 -35.05 4.01
CA GLY A 264 -0.06 -34.48 2.87
C GLY A 264 1.24 -33.77 3.16
N GLU A 265 2.25 -34.06 2.36
CA GLU A 265 3.40 -33.17 2.25
C GLU A 265 3.21 -32.24 1.04
N ALA A 266 3.26 -30.94 1.31
CA ALA A 266 3.23 -29.89 0.29
C ALA A 266 4.49 -29.06 0.39
N PHE A 267 5.21 -28.97 -0.72
CA PHE A 267 6.47 -28.24 -0.84
C PHE A 267 6.22 -27.01 -1.69
N ILE A 268 6.92 -25.90 -1.44
CA ILE A 268 6.94 -24.79 -2.39
C ILE A 268 8.40 -24.44 -2.70
N ARG A 269 8.73 -24.35 -3.98
CA ARG A 269 10.01 -24.00 -4.55
C ARG A 269 9.92 -22.62 -5.17
N LEU A 270 10.66 -21.65 -4.62
CA LEU A 270 10.79 -20.31 -5.20
C LEU A 270 12.07 -20.25 -6.04
N PHE A 271 11.95 -19.81 -7.29
CA PHE A 271 13.07 -19.55 -8.20
C PHE A 271 13.32 -18.04 -8.28
N ARG A 272 14.59 -17.64 -8.16
CA ARG A 272 15.03 -16.27 -8.47
C ARG A 272 15.75 -16.30 -9.82
N SER A 273 15.12 -15.73 -10.86
CA SER A 273 15.76 -15.38 -12.13
C SER A 273 16.88 -14.36 -11.83
N GLU A 274 18.16 -14.53 -12.19
CA GLU A 274 18.70 -14.79 -13.54
C GLU A 274 19.83 -15.87 -13.61
N ALA A 275 20.13 -16.62 -12.55
CA ALA A 275 21.27 -17.57 -12.56
C ALA A 275 21.10 -18.82 -11.66
N ASN A 276 19.96 -19.52 -11.75
CA ASN A 276 19.72 -20.85 -11.15
C ASN A 276 20.22 -21.03 -9.69
N ARG A 277 19.83 -20.11 -8.79
CA ARG A 277 19.91 -20.33 -7.34
C ARG A 277 18.50 -20.43 -6.78
N GLY A 278 18.07 -21.67 -6.50
CA GLY A 278 16.81 -21.98 -5.83
C GLY A 278 17.06 -22.31 -4.37
N ILE A 279 16.15 -21.88 -3.49
CA ILE A 279 16.12 -22.34 -2.09
C ILE A 279 14.88 -23.23 -1.97
N GLU A 280 15.11 -24.47 -1.53
CA GLU A 280 14.05 -25.46 -1.33
C GLU A 280 13.67 -25.49 0.15
N GLY A 281 12.37 -25.42 0.43
CA GLY A 281 11.83 -25.50 1.79
C GLY A 281 10.58 -26.38 1.81
N GLY A 282 10.68 -27.51 2.52
CA GLY A 282 9.61 -28.50 2.65
C GLY A 282 8.95 -28.49 4.01
N VAL A 283 7.64 -28.78 4.04
CA VAL A 283 6.89 -28.91 5.28
C VAL A 283 5.83 -30.00 5.17
N ASN A 284 5.80 -30.86 6.18
CA ASN A 284 4.79 -31.91 6.32
C ASN A 284 3.54 -31.35 7.01
N PHE A 285 2.38 -31.62 6.41
CA PHE A 285 1.08 -31.37 7.01
C PHE A 285 0.51 -32.69 7.51
N LYS A 286 0.02 -32.68 8.74
CA LYS A 286 -0.96 -33.65 9.24
C LYS A 286 -2.24 -32.87 9.48
N TRP A 287 -3.38 -33.39 9.04
CA TRP A 287 -4.69 -32.81 9.31
C TRP A 287 -5.65 -33.88 9.78
#